data_AF-A0A7E6FFT1-F1
#
_entry.id   AF-A0A7E6FFT1-F1
#
_cell.length_a   1.000
_cell.length_b   1.000
_cell.length_c   1.000
_cell.angle_alpha   90.00
_cell.angle_beta   90.00
_cell.angle_gamma   90.00
#
_symmetry.space_group_name_H-M   'P 1'
#
loop_
_entity.id
_entity.type
_entity.pdbx_description
1 polymer ?
#
loop_
_entity_poly.entity_id
_entity_poly.type
_entity_poly.pdbx_seq_one_letter_code
_entity_poly.pdbx_strand_id
1 'polypeptide(L)'
;MFQREDSCIKMTKTLFLTVFTLVLILPTSVTLAVGFIYNCDIEVECSECPPVGSCLRTIQCGCCKICVQLLKKNAVCSSSYNMILQSPAECAPGLVCNPYSKTCTDDHSYLKHLRNIECQGRICQCSFNGQILKDYEYLHSSQVTPSSCKCAVKKAKYRVLKLDENTFNCTRHGSFEKLQCVGAVCFCVNEEGKRLKEQGSFTMSNFRKNPC
;
A
#
# COMPACT_ATOMS: atom_id res chain seq x y z
N MET A 1 37.80 -16.88 5.39
CA MET A 1 37.75 -16.54 6.83
C MET A 1 37.43 -15.06 6.94
N PHE A 2 36.21 -14.72 7.33
CA PHE A 2 35.82 -13.36 7.73
C PHE A 2 34.69 -13.52 8.76
N GLN A 3 35.00 -13.25 10.02
CA GLN A 3 34.03 -13.20 11.11
C GLN A 3 33.37 -11.82 11.13
N ARG A 4 32.11 -11.78 11.55
CA ARG A 4 31.63 -10.75 12.46
C ARG A 4 30.58 -11.37 13.37
N GLU A 5 30.83 -11.26 14.67
CA GLU A 5 29.84 -11.47 15.72
C GLU A 5 28.97 -10.22 15.82
N ASP A 6 27.76 -10.34 16.34
CA ASP A 6 27.24 -9.46 17.38
C ASP A 6 26.07 -10.16 18.13
N SER A 7 25.52 -9.51 19.15
CA SER A 7 24.58 -10.09 20.13
C SER A 7 23.30 -9.26 20.28
N CYS A 8 22.16 -9.87 20.63
CA CYS A 8 21.01 -9.09 21.13
C CYS A 8 20.07 -9.79 22.14
N ILE A 9 19.39 -8.94 22.93
CA ILE A 9 18.58 -9.14 24.15
C ILE A 9 17.37 -8.19 24.04
N LYS A 10 16.09 -8.50 24.33
CA LYS A 10 15.36 -9.70 24.79
C LYS A 10 13.90 -9.60 24.26
N MET A 11 13.21 -10.70 23.94
CA MET A 11 11.82 -10.61 23.45
C MET A 11 10.75 -10.43 24.54
N THR A 12 9.76 -9.57 24.29
CA THR A 12 8.44 -9.59 24.93
C THR A 12 7.36 -9.92 23.89
N LYS A 13 6.64 -11.03 24.11
CA LYS A 13 5.64 -11.58 23.19
C LYS A 13 4.24 -11.22 23.66
N THR A 14 3.53 -10.36 22.92
CA THR A 14 2.13 -10.01 23.23
C THR A 14 1.17 -10.84 22.37
N LEU A 15 0.55 -11.85 22.97
CA LEU A 15 -0.46 -12.68 22.35
C LEU A 15 -1.83 -12.00 22.46
N PHE A 16 -2.48 -11.68 21.33
CA PHE A 16 -3.88 -11.25 21.31
C PHE A 16 -4.79 -12.39 20.84
N LEU A 17 -5.76 -12.75 21.69
CA LEU A 17 -6.84 -13.69 21.40
C LEU A 17 -8.17 -12.94 21.42
N THR A 18 -8.70 -12.60 20.24
CA THR A 18 -10.04 -12.00 20.13
C THR A 18 -11.09 -13.12 20.15
N VAL A 19 -11.56 -13.48 21.34
CA VAL A 19 -12.66 -14.44 21.51
C VAL A 19 -13.99 -13.71 21.32
N PHE A 20 -14.63 -13.88 20.17
CA PHE A 20 -16.01 -13.41 19.96
C PHE A 20 -16.99 -14.34 20.68
N THR A 21 -17.27 -14.06 21.95
CA THR A 21 -18.33 -14.72 22.71
C THR A 21 -19.70 -14.17 22.32
N LEU A 22 -20.18 -14.54 21.13
CA LEU A 22 -21.60 -14.43 20.80
C LEU A 22 -22.34 -15.55 21.53
N VAL A 23 -22.93 -15.20 22.67
CA VAL A 23 -23.86 -16.07 23.39
C VAL A 23 -25.08 -16.29 22.50
N LEU A 24 -25.22 -17.52 21.98
CA LEU A 24 -26.49 -18.29 21.91
C LEU A 24 -26.27 -19.63 21.17
N ILE A 25 -26.26 -20.71 21.96
CA ILE A 25 -26.77 -22.06 21.67
C ILE A 25 -26.74 -22.52 20.18
N LEU A 26 -25.65 -23.17 19.76
CA LEU A 26 -25.56 -24.36 18.89
C LEU A 26 -24.06 -24.65 18.58
N PRO A 27 -23.66 -25.89 18.23
CA PRO A 27 -22.24 -26.23 18.07
C PRO A 27 -21.71 -25.76 16.71
N THR A 28 -21.19 -24.53 16.66
CA THR A 28 -20.38 -24.04 15.54
C THR A 28 -18.90 -24.07 15.88
N SER A 29 -18.08 -24.45 14.90
CA SER A 29 -16.64 -24.61 15.06
C SER A 29 -15.96 -23.27 15.36
N VAL A 30 -15.28 -23.19 16.50
CA VAL A 30 -14.48 -22.02 16.89
C VAL A 30 -13.23 -21.95 16.00
N THR A 31 -13.27 -21.12 14.97
CA THR A 31 -12.09 -20.81 14.14
C THR A 31 -11.21 -19.77 14.84
N LEU A 32 -10.16 -20.24 15.51
CA LEU A 32 -9.12 -19.37 16.07
C LEU A 32 -8.25 -18.76 14.96
N ALA A 33 -8.53 -17.51 14.61
CA ALA A 33 -7.66 -16.72 13.75
C ALA A 33 -6.52 -16.11 14.59
N VAL A 34 -5.32 -16.71 14.52
CA VAL A 34 -4.12 -16.18 15.19
C VAL A 34 -3.41 -15.19 14.26
N GLY A 35 -3.48 -13.90 14.60
CA GLY A 35 -2.73 -12.84 13.93
C GLY A 35 -1.46 -12.48 14.68
N PHE A 36 -0.37 -12.23 13.94
CA PHE A 36 0.88 -11.70 14.48
C PHE A 36 1.15 -10.31 13.87
N ILE A 37 1.57 -9.36 14.70
CA ILE A 37 2.07 -8.05 14.26
C ILE A 37 3.60 -8.08 14.43
N TYR A 38 4.32 -7.85 13.34
CA TYR A 38 5.78 -7.77 13.34
C TYR A 38 6.18 -6.31 13.12
N ASN A 39 6.70 -5.66 14.17
CA ASN A 39 7.34 -4.36 14.05
C ASN A 39 8.86 -4.58 13.92
N CYS A 40 9.45 -4.08 12.84
CA CYS A 40 10.90 -4.05 12.66
C CYS A 40 11.40 -2.64 12.95
N ASP A 41 12.00 -2.41 14.12
CA ASP A 41 12.83 -1.23 14.36
C ASP A 41 14.25 -1.44 13.83
N ILE A 42 14.95 -0.35 13.53
CA ILE A 42 16.02 -0.30 12.51
C ILE A 42 17.43 -0.67 13.02
N GLU A 43 17.58 -0.94 14.31
CA GLU A 43 18.86 -1.27 14.93
C GLU A 43 18.78 -2.63 15.65
N VAL A 44 19.21 -3.72 14.98
CA VAL A 44 19.72 -5.02 15.51
C VAL A 44 19.72 -6.13 14.42
N GLU A 45 20.59 -7.14 14.59
CA GLU A 45 20.79 -8.26 13.67
C GLU A 45 19.61 -9.21 13.42
N CYS A 46 19.64 -9.83 12.24
CA CYS A 46 18.54 -10.53 11.58
C CYS A 46 18.45 -12.05 11.89
N SER A 47 18.36 -12.47 13.15
CA SER A 47 18.56 -13.90 13.50
C SER A 47 17.35 -14.84 13.31
N GLU A 48 16.09 -14.40 13.42
CA GLU A 48 14.92 -15.29 13.24
C GLU A 48 13.81 -14.70 12.34
N CYS A 49 13.80 -15.15 11.08
CA CYS A 49 12.67 -14.97 10.16
C CYS A 49 11.70 -16.15 10.28
N PRO A 50 10.36 -15.95 10.15
CA PRO A 50 9.42 -17.07 10.13
C PRO A 50 9.69 -18.00 8.95
N PRO A 51 9.65 -19.34 9.14
CA PRO A 51 9.90 -20.30 8.06
C PRO A 51 8.81 -20.21 7.00
N VAL A 52 9.23 -19.94 5.76
CA VAL A 52 8.36 -19.66 4.62
C VAL A 52 7.98 -20.93 3.85
N GLY A 53 7.10 -21.73 4.47
CA GLY A 53 6.53 -22.94 3.85
C GLY A 53 5.62 -22.63 2.65
N SER A 54 5.71 -23.45 1.60
CA SER A 54 4.85 -23.41 0.40
C SER A 54 4.88 -22.09 -0.40
N CYS A 55 5.94 -21.28 -0.29
CA CYS A 55 6.04 -20.00 -0.99
C CYS A 55 6.41 -20.16 -2.47
N LEU A 56 5.70 -19.44 -3.34
CA LEU A 56 6.00 -19.37 -4.78
C LEU A 56 7.08 -18.33 -5.09
N ARG A 57 7.22 -17.30 -4.24
CA ARG A 57 8.25 -16.27 -4.29
C ARG A 57 8.53 -15.77 -2.87
N THR A 58 9.71 -15.22 -2.64
CA THR A 58 10.00 -14.42 -1.45
C THR A 58 10.55 -13.05 -1.84
N ILE A 59 10.25 -12.02 -1.04
CA ILE A 59 10.86 -10.69 -1.15
C ILE A 59 11.57 -10.36 0.17
N GLN A 60 12.64 -9.56 0.11
CA GLN A 60 13.38 -9.12 1.29
C GLN A 60 12.86 -7.75 1.75
N CYS A 61 12.40 -7.67 2.99
CA CYS A 61 11.98 -6.44 3.66
C CYS A 61 12.85 -6.27 4.92
N GLY A 62 13.85 -5.39 4.84
CA GLY A 62 14.90 -5.28 5.86
C GLY A 62 15.60 -6.63 6.10
N CYS A 63 15.51 -7.11 7.33
CA CYS A 63 16.02 -8.41 7.76
C CYS A 63 15.24 -9.62 7.22
N CYS A 64 13.97 -9.45 6.86
CA CYS A 64 13.04 -10.57 6.72
C CYS A 64 12.76 -10.99 5.28
N LYS A 65 12.76 -12.30 5.00
CA LYS A 65 12.15 -12.87 3.79
C LYS A 65 10.64 -13.03 4.01
N ILE A 66 9.84 -12.26 3.29
CA ILE A 66 8.38 -12.34 3.31
C ILE A 66 7.93 -13.29 2.18
N CYS A 67 6.99 -14.19 2.48
CA CYS A 67 6.32 -15.01 1.46
C CYS A 67 5.54 -14.12 0.48
N VAL A 68 5.55 -14.47 -0.80
CA VAL A 68 4.56 -13.97 -1.75
C VAL A 68 3.87 -15.16 -2.41
N GLN A 69 2.60 -15.34 -2.07
CA GLN A 69 1.69 -16.26 -2.73
C GLN A 69 1.20 -15.63 -4.02
N LEU A 70 1.38 -16.31 -5.15
CA LEU A 70 0.90 -15.85 -6.45
C LEU A 70 -0.53 -16.33 -6.68
N LEU A 71 -1.47 -15.38 -6.61
CA LEU A 71 -2.90 -15.59 -6.82
C LEU A 71 -3.20 -15.88 -8.30
N LYS A 72 -3.92 -16.97 -8.56
CA LYS A 72 -4.34 -17.39 -9.91
C LYS A 72 -5.44 -16.47 -10.46
N LYS A 73 -5.74 -16.60 -11.76
CA LYS A 73 -6.86 -15.89 -12.40
C LYS A 73 -8.17 -16.18 -11.65
N ASN A 74 -9.00 -15.16 -11.48
CA ASN A 74 -10.24 -15.13 -10.72
C ASN A 74 -10.10 -15.32 -9.19
N ALA A 75 -8.90 -15.52 -8.64
CA ALA A 75 -8.71 -15.54 -7.19
C ALA A 75 -8.99 -14.14 -6.59
N VAL A 76 -9.59 -14.13 -5.40
CA VAL A 76 -9.90 -12.89 -4.67
C VAL A 76 -8.60 -12.20 -4.26
N CYS A 77 -8.53 -10.89 -4.51
CA CYS A 77 -7.39 -10.05 -4.19
C CYS A 77 -7.84 -8.80 -3.45
N SER A 78 -7.11 -8.45 -2.39
CA SER A 78 -7.29 -7.17 -1.69
C SER A 78 -6.37 -6.13 -2.30
N SER A 79 -6.95 -5.13 -2.96
CA SER A 79 -6.31 -3.82 -3.15
C SER A 79 -6.29 -3.10 -1.79
N SER A 80 -5.43 -3.56 -0.89
CA SER A 80 -5.37 -3.18 0.53
C SER A 80 -4.83 -1.76 0.73
N TYR A 81 -5.71 -0.77 0.56
CA TYR A 81 -5.36 0.64 0.81
C TYR A 81 -5.16 0.97 2.31
N ASN A 82 -5.76 0.17 3.19
CA ASN A 82 -5.65 0.30 4.65
C ASN A 82 -5.36 -1.06 5.28
N MET A 83 -4.11 -1.29 5.70
CA MET A 83 -3.71 -1.86 7.01
C MET A 83 -2.20 -2.13 7.03
N ILE A 84 -1.63 -2.13 8.24
CA ILE A 84 -0.19 -2.30 8.51
C ILE A 84 0.31 -3.74 8.22
N LEU A 85 -0.60 -4.68 7.93
CA LEU A 85 -0.28 -5.98 7.33
C LEU A 85 -0.55 -5.92 5.82
N GLN A 86 0.53 -5.87 5.02
CA GLN A 86 0.44 -6.31 3.63
C GLN A 86 0.07 -7.80 3.63
N SER A 87 -1.06 -8.15 3.02
CA SER A 87 -1.37 -9.54 2.73
C SER A 87 -0.24 -10.10 1.85
N PRO A 88 0.40 -11.23 2.21
CA PRO A 88 1.54 -11.81 1.49
C PRO A 88 1.10 -12.51 0.19
N ALA A 89 0.20 -11.89 -0.57
CA ALA A 89 -0.46 -12.44 -1.74
C ALA A 89 -0.59 -11.38 -2.83
N GLU A 90 0.05 -11.63 -3.99
CA GLU A 90 0.03 -10.78 -5.18
C GLU A 90 -0.63 -11.55 -6.34
N CYS A 91 -1.20 -10.87 -7.33
CA CYS A 91 -1.64 -11.54 -8.55
C CYS A 91 -0.46 -12.15 -9.31
N ALA A 92 -0.63 -13.35 -9.87
CA ALA A 92 0.42 -14.02 -10.63
C ALA A 92 0.86 -13.19 -11.87
N PRO A 93 2.10 -13.35 -12.36
CA PRO A 93 2.64 -12.54 -13.46
C PRO A 93 1.71 -12.50 -14.68
N GLY A 94 1.34 -11.29 -15.11
CA GLY A 94 0.39 -11.06 -16.21
C GLY A 94 -1.07 -10.86 -15.78
N LEU A 95 -1.38 -11.01 -14.49
CA LEU A 95 -2.68 -10.68 -13.90
C LEU A 95 -2.58 -9.41 -13.05
N VAL A 96 -3.65 -8.63 -13.02
CA VAL A 96 -3.80 -7.43 -12.17
C VAL A 96 -5.07 -7.55 -11.33
N CYS A 97 -5.03 -7.06 -10.08
CA CYS A 97 -6.19 -7.06 -9.21
C CYS A 97 -7.22 -6.02 -9.70
N ASN A 98 -8.34 -6.48 -10.26
CA ASN A 98 -9.39 -5.57 -10.69
C ASN A 98 -10.07 -4.93 -9.46
N PRO A 99 -10.05 -3.59 -9.32
CA PRO A 99 -10.53 -2.90 -8.13
C PRO A 99 -12.04 -2.94 -7.97
N TYR A 100 -12.80 -3.29 -9.02
CA TYR A 100 -14.25 -3.44 -9.01
C TYR A 100 -14.66 -4.87 -8.64
N SER A 101 -14.11 -5.89 -9.32
CA SER A 101 -14.45 -7.30 -9.06
C SER A 101 -13.72 -7.91 -7.87
N LYS A 102 -12.67 -7.24 -7.36
CA LYS A 102 -11.75 -7.75 -6.33
C LYS A 102 -11.11 -9.09 -6.68
N THR A 103 -10.84 -9.32 -7.97
CA THR A 103 -10.23 -10.56 -8.47
C THR A 103 -9.06 -10.32 -9.41
N CYS A 104 -8.07 -11.21 -9.40
CA CYS A 104 -6.94 -11.18 -10.32
C CYS A 104 -7.40 -11.53 -11.74
N THR A 105 -7.17 -10.65 -12.71
CA THR A 105 -7.59 -10.83 -14.11
C THR A 105 -6.55 -10.32 -15.09
N ASP A 106 -6.53 -10.92 -16.28
CA ASP A 106 -5.78 -10.50 -17.48
C ASP A 106 -6.57 -9.50 -18.33
N ASP A 107 -7.90 -9.42 -18.15
CA ASP A 107 -8.71 -8.38 -18.77
C ASP A 107 -8.50 -7.04 -18.08
N HIS A 108 -7.64 -6.23 -18.67
CA HIS A 108 -7.36 -4.86 -18.22
C HIS A 108 -8.35 -3.83 -18.80
N SER A 109 -9.51 -4.23 -19.33
CA SER A 109 -10.55 -3.34 -19.87
C SER A 109 -10.92 -2.20 -18.91
N TYR A 110 -10.99 -2.49 -17.60
CA TYR A 110 -11.30 -1.51 -16.57
C TYR A 110 -10.25 -0.38 -16.44
N LEU A 111 -9.00 -0.59 -16.88
CA LEU A 111 -8.01 0.48 -16.95
C LEU A 111 -8.38 1.53 -18.00
N LYS A 112 -9.16 1.19 -19.05
CA LYS A 112 -9.66 2.16 -20.04
C LYS A 112 -10.62 3.18 -19.42
N HIS A 113 -11.25 2.88 -18.29
CA HIS A 113 -12.07 3.84 -17.54
C HIS A 113 -11.22 4.82 -16.71
N LEU A 114 -9.95 4.50 -16.45
CA LEU A 114 -8.98 5.39 -15.81
C LEU A 114 -8.42 6.37 -16.86
N ARG A 115 -9.25 7.34 -17.31
CA ARG A 115 -8.90 8.41 -18.28
C ARG A 115 -7.69 9.30 -17.94
N ASN A 116 -7.07 9.04 -16.78
CA ASN A 116 -5.93 9.74 -16.22
C ASN A 116 -4.62 8.93 -16.37
N ILE A 117 -4.69 7.76 -17.01
CA ILE A 117 -3.60 6.78 -17.10
C ILE A 117 -3.60 6.23 -18.52
N GLU A 118 -2.44 6.22 -19.15
CA GLU A 118 -2.23 5.63 -20.47
C GLU A 118 -1.24 4.47 -20.34
N CYS A 119 -1.60 3.30 -20.87
CA CYS A 119 -0.83 2.06 -20.69
C CYS A 119 -0.46 1.44 -22.04
N GLN A 120 0.83 1.13 -22.21
CA GLN A 120 1.35 0.34 -23.32
C GLN A 120 1.88 -1.00 -22.77
N GLY A 121 1.06 -2.05 -22.88
CA GLY A 121 1.36 -3.36 -22.31
C GLY A 121 1.35 -3.33 -20.78
N ARG A 122 2.50 -3.53 -20.15
CA ARG A 122 2.68 -3.54 -18.68
C ARG A 122 3.15 -2.21 -18.11
N ILE A 123 3.50 -1.24 -18.95
CA ILE A 123 4.00 0.08 -18.52
C ILE A 123 2.87 1.09 -18.70
N CYS A 124 2.59 1.84 -17.65
CA CYS A 124 1.56 2.87 -17.60
C CYS A 124 2.19 4.22 -17.20
N GLN A 125 1.61 5.33 -17.65
CA GLN A 125 2.02 6.67 -17.28
C GLN A 125 0.81 7.57 -17.05
N CYS A 126 0.96 8.58 -16.19
CA CYS A 126 -0.10 9.54 -15.93
C CYS A 126 -0.36 10.41 -17.17
N SER A 127 -1.63 10.63 -17.49
CA SER A 127 -2.06 11.45 -18.60
C SER A 127 -3.18 12.42 -18.20
N PHE A 128 -3.28 13.55 -18.90
CA PHE A 128 -4.34 14.53 -18.75
C PHE A 128 -4.74 15.06 -20.12
N ASN A 129 -6.02 14.99 -20.47
CA ASN A 129 -6.55 15.36 -21.80
C ASN A 129 -5.78 14.71 -22.97
N GLY A 130 -5.34 13.46 -22.81
CA GLY A 130 -4.55 12.74 -23.83
C GLY A 130 -3.08 13.16 -23.94
N GLN A 131 -2.57 13.99 -23.02
CA GLN A 131 -1.16 14.34 -22.94
C GLN A 131 -0.49 13.65 -21.75
N ILE A 132 0.67 13.04 -22.01
CA ILE A 132 1.51 12.39 -21.00
C ILE A 132 2.14 13.43 -20.05
N LEU A 133 1.97 13.21 -18.75
CA LEU A 133 2.54 14.04 -17.68
C LEU A 133 3.95 13.57 -17.34
N LYS A 134 4.95 14.14 -18.03
CA LYS A 134 6.37 13.75 -17.93
C LYS A 134 7.03 13.96 -16.56
N ASP A 135 6.41 14.76 -15.69
CA ASP A 135 6.88 15.02 -14.31
C ASP A 135 6.77 13.78 -13.39
N TYR A 136 6.12 12.71 -13.85
CA TYR A 136 5.81 11.52 -13.07
C TYR A 136 6.41 10.26 -13.67
N GLU A 137 6.90 9.39 -12.79
CA GLU A 137 7.46 8.09 -13.13
C GLU A 137 6.40 7.14 -13.71
N TYR A 138 6.89 6.14 -14.43
CA TYR A 138 6.07 5.04 -14.93
C TYR A 138 5.54 4.16 -13.80
N LEU A 139 4.30 3.71 -13.94
CA LEU A 139 3.68 2.69 -13.10
C LEU A 139 3.72 1.34 -13.81
N HIS A 140 3.92 0.25 -13.08
CA HIS A 140 3.63 -1.09 -13.61
C HIS A 140 2.13 -1.34 -13.58
N SER A 141 1.56 -2.02 -14.58
CA SER A 141 0.11 -2.25 -14.67
C SER A 141 -0.47 -2.97 -13.44
N SER A 142 0.33 -3.82 -12.77
CA SER A 142 -0.08 -4.49 -11.52
C SER A 142 -0.12 -3.60 -10.28
N GLN A 143 0.43 -2.38 -10.36
CA GLN A 143 0.45 -1.38 -9.29
C GLN A 143 -0.57 -0.26 -9.53
N VAL A 144 -1.28 -0.26 -10.66
CA VAL A 144 -2.29 0.76 -10.99
C VAL A 144 -3.52 0.55 -10.12
N THR A 145 -3.87 1.59 -9.36
CA THR A 145 -5.07 1.65 -8.52
C THR A 145 -6.03 2.72 -9.05
N PRO A 146 -7.29 2.77 -8.57
CA PRO A 146 -8.18 3.89 -8.82
C PRO A 146 -7.69 5.25 -8.28
N SER A 147 -6.57 5.31 -7.56
CA SER A 147 -5.97 6.53 -7.02
C SER A 147 -4.70 6.98 -7.74
N SER A 148 -4.06 6.08 -8.49
CA SER A 148 -2.96 6.41 -9.41
C SER A 148 -3.29 7.65 -10.24
N CYS A 149 -2.31 8.53 -10.37
CA CYS A 149 -2.39 9.76 -11.17
C CYS A 149 -3.44 10.82 -10.76
N LYS A 150 -4.27 10.61 -9.72
CA LYS A 150 -5.27 11.62 -9.29
C LYS A 150 -4.64 12.96 -8.89
N CYS A 151 -3.49 12.94 -8.22
CA CYS A 151 -2.79 14.14 -7.80
C CYS A 151 -2.09 14.82 -9.00
N ALA A 152 -1.44 14.03 -9.85
CA ALA A 152 -0.84 14.49 -11.11
C ALA A 152 -1.84 15.24 -12.01
N VAL A 153 -3.02 14.64 -12.21
CA VAL A 153 -4.12 15.26 -12.96
C VAL A 153 -4.65 16.52 -12.28
N LYS A 154 -4.69 16.57 -10.94
CA LYS A 154 -5.07 17.79 -10.22
C LYS A 154 -4.04 18.91 -10.43
N LYS A 155 -2.73 18.62 -10.39
CA LYS A 155 -1.67 19.60 -10.73
C LYS A 155 -1.79 20.08 -12.17
N ALA A 156 -1.95 19.16 -13.13
CA ALA A 156 -2.14 19.50 -14.54
C ALA A 156 -3.37 20.41 -14.78
N LYS A 157 -4.50 20.12 -14.11
CA LYS A 157 -5.69 20.97 -14.12
C LYS A 157 -5.42 22.35 -13.50
N TYR A 158 -4.69 22.42 -12.39
CA TYR A 158 -4.36 23.69 -11.74
C TYR A 158 -3.48 24.57 -12.62
N ARG A 159 -2.47 24.00 -13.28
CA ARG A 159 -1.64 24.70 -14.29
C ARG A 159 -2.47 25.31 -15.42
N VAL A 160 -3.41 24.55 -16.00
CA VAL A 160 -4.32 25.05 -17.04
C VAL A 160 -5.23 26.16 -16.52
N LEU A 161 -5.68 26.08 -15.27
CA LEU A 161 -6.49 27.11 -14.61
C LEU A 161 -5.66 28.29 -14.04
N LYS A 162 -4.33 28.27 -14.18
CA LYS A 162 -3.40 29.25 -13.56
C LYS A 162 -3.58 29.37 -12.04
N LEU A 163 -3.87 28.25 -11.38
CA LEU A 163 -3.94 28.11 -9.92
C LEU A 163 -2.63 27.51 -9.38
N ASP A 164 -2.27 27.83 -8.14
CA ASP A 164 -1.06 27.31 -7.50
C ASP A 164 -1.15 25.79 -7.22
N GLU A 165 -0.45 24.99 -8.01
CA GLU A 165 -0.37 23.53 -7.84
C GLU A 165 0.56 23.08 -6.70
N ASN A 166 1.24 24.00 -6.00
CA ASN A 166 2.10 23.67 -4.86
C ASN A 166 1.33 23.57 -3.54
N THR A 167 0.02 23.85 -3.57
CA THR A 167 -0.91 23.66 -2.45
C THR A 167 -1.11 22.20 -2.01
N PHE A 168 -0.53 21.22 -2.71
CA PHE A 168 -0.54 19.80 -2.35
C PHE A 168 0.63 19.02 -3.00
N ASN A 169 1.05 17.95 -2.32
CA ASN A 169 2.14 17.07 -2.72
C ASN A 169 1.63 15.77 -3.35
N CYS A 170 2.33 15.32 -4.38
CA CYS A 170 2.05 14.06 -5.07
C CYS A 170 3.22 13.10 -4.89
N THR A 171 2.95 11.80 -4.88
CA THR A 171 3.98 10.78 -5.01
C THR A 171 4.62 10.88 -6.40
N ARG A 172 5.82 10.30 -6.57
CA ARG A 172 6.50 10.19 -7.88
C ARG A 172 5.67 9.48 -8.97
N HIS A 173 4.67 8.69 -8.55
CA HIS A 173 3.72 7.96 -9.41
C HIS A 173 2.36 8.68 -9.57
N GLY A 174 2.27 9.94 -9.14
CA GLY A 174 1.12 10.82 -9.38
C GLY A 174 -0.11 10.61 -8.48
N SER A 175 -0.04 9.73 -7.48
CA SER A 175 -1.04 9.67 -6.39
C SER A 175 -0.84 10.82 -5.41
N PHE A 176 -1.80 11.08 -4.51
CA PHE A 176 -1.56 12.01 -3.39
C PHE A 176 -0.58 11.41 -2.40
N GLU A 177 0.34 12.21 -1.86
CA GLU A 177 0.99 11.85 -0.61
C GLU A 177 -0.08 11.76 0.50
N LYS A 178 -0.06 10.69 1.29
CA LYS A 178 -1.02 10.51 2.41
C LYS A 178 -0.93 11.66 3.42
N LEU A 179 0.29 12.16 3.60
CA LEU A 179 0.62 13.32 4.40
C LEU A 179 0.65 14.57 3.53
N GLN A 180 -0.13 15.58 3.89
CA GLN A 180 -0.12 16.90 3.28
C GLN A 180 0.25 17.94 4.34
N CYS A 181 1.04 18.95 3.96
CA CYS A 181 1.47 20.02 4.85
C CYS A 181 1.30 21.38 4.17
N VAL A 182 0.76 22.35 4.91
CA VAL A 182 0.60 23.74 4.48
C VAL A 182 1.25 24.61 5.55
N GLY A 183 2.39 25.22 5.22
CA GLY A 183 3.28 25.82 6.23
C GLY A 183 3.72 24.78 7.26
N ALA A 184 3.64 25.14 8.55
CA ALA A 184 4.01 24.25 9.65
C ALA A 184 2.93 23.22 10.05
N VAL A 185 1.76 23.23 9.40
CA VAL A 185 0.60 22.39 9.76
C VAL A 185 0.42 21.27 8.75
N CYS A 186 0.44 20.03 9.24
CA CYS A 186 0.22 18.84 8.46
C CYS A 186 -1.11 18.14 8.81
N PHE A 187 -1.59 17.31 7.88
CA PHE A 187 -2.82 16.53 8.00
C PHE A 187 -2.80 15.31 7.06
N CYS A 188 -3.53 14.26 7.42
CA CYS A 188 -3.74 13.11 6.55
C CYS A 188 -4.84 13.40 5.51
N VAL A 189 -4.69 12.85 4.31
CA VAL A 189 -5.69 12.90 3.24
C VAL A 189 -6.11 11.52 2.75
N ASN A 190 -7.32 11.45 2.20
CA ASN A 190 -7.80 10.29 1.46
C ASN A 190 -7.24 10.25 0.03
N GLU A 191 -7.63 9.22 -0.72
CA GLU A 191 -7.32 8.99 -2.14
C GLU A 191 -7.72 10.09 -3.12
N GLU A 192 -8.42 11.13 -2.66
CA GLU A 192 -8.89 12.27 -3.46
C GLU A 192 -8.18 13.57 -3.05
N GLY A 193 -7.22 13.50 -2.12
CA GLY A 193 -6.57 14.65 -1.52
C GLY A 193 -7.47 15.43 -0.56
N LYS A 194 -8.58 14.84 -0.09
CA LYS A 194 -9.46 15.46 0.93
C LYS A 194 -8.94 15.11 2.32
N ARG A 195 -8.83 16.13 3.18
CA ARG A 195 -8.42 15.99 4.58
C ARG A 195 -9.36 15.05 5.34
N LEU A 196 -8.76 14.07 6.01
CA LEU A 196 -9.45 13.16 6.93
C LEU A 196 -9.70 13.91 8.25
N LYS A 197 -10.97 14.00 8.68
CA LYS A 197 -11.34 14.79 9.86
C LYS A 197 -10.90 14.14 11.18
N GLU A 198 -10.90 12.81 11.21
CA GLU A 198 -10.73 12.00 12.43
C GLU A 198 -9.28 11.99 12.96
N GLN A 199 -8.28 12.18 12.09
CA GLN A 199 -6.86 12.26 12.48
C GLN A 199 -6.39 13.70 12.79
N GLY A 200 -7.28 14.70 12.72
CA GLY A 200 -6.99 16.07 13.13
C GLY A 200 -6.00 16.82 12.23
N SER A 201 -5.13 17.61 12.86
CA SER A 201 -3.95 18.25 12.26
C SER A 201 -2.86 18.29 13.30
N PHE A 202 -1.61 18.26 12.87
CA PHE A 202 -0.43 18.28 13.73
C PHE A 202 0.59 19.28 13.20
N THR A 203 1.29 19.94 14.10
CA THR A 203 2.44 20.79 13.76
C THR A 203 3.68 19.93 13.53
N MET A 204 4.60 20.38 12.70
CA MET A 204 5.91 19.72 12.50
C MET A 204 6.69 19.50 13.82
N SER A 205 6.46 20.34 14.84
CA SER A 205 7.04 20.19 16.19
C SER A 205 6.54 18.98 16.97
N ASN A 206 5.39 18.40 16.62
CA ASN A 206 4.74 17.30 17.33
C ASN A 206 4.71 16.00 16.51
N PHE A 207 5.63 15.85 15.55
CA PHE A 207 5.63 14.78 14.56
C PHE A 207 5.99 13.42 15.17
N ARG A 208 4.99 12.58 15.45
CA ARG A 208 5.22 11.15 15.75
C ARG A 208 5.57 10.40 14.46
N LYS A 209 6.43 9.38 14.55
CA LYS A 209 6.80 8.55 13.38
C LYS A 209 5.54 8.02 12.69
N ASN A 210 5.42 8.33 11.41
CA ASN A 210 4.37 7.90 10.48
C ASN A 210 2.91 8.16 10.93
N PRO A 211 2.41 9.42 10.85
CA PRO A 211 1.07 9.80 11.29
C PRO A 211 -0.06 9.39 10.33
N CYS A 212 0.26 8.92 9.11
CA CYS A 212 -0.66 8.50 8.04
C CYS A 212 -0.09 7.27 7.29
#